data_AF-A0AAW8D5X2-F1
#
_entry.id   AF-A0AAW8D5X2-F1
#
_cell.length_a   1.000
_cell.length_b   1.000
_cell.length_c   1.000
_cell.angle_alpha   90.00
_cell.angle_beta   90.00
_cell.angle_gamma   90.00
#
_symmetry.space_group_name_H-M   'P 1'
#
loop_
_entity.id
_entity.type
_entity.pdbx_description
1 polymer ?
#
loop_
_entity_poly.entity_id
_entity_poly.type
_entity_poly.pdbx_seq_one_letter_code
_entity_poly.pdbx_strand_id
1 'polypeptide(L)'
;MPKLISATYHPNIEVAEFICDDGRQLLRQGGTLPWRINNPGDLTALVANGVPAPKKAKGYIGFATTKSGRVFLIFPNEYAGRVELKANLKRKHGGKTIPQAIPSYAPNHENNTQKYIDDLLRSSGVAADKKISECSDVEIEKIIDSISQIEGYHAKIDTRKETWVAVSTINATNGSQPLADTEIILQTGDKEEKIKSDATGRFPPVIHPAGKVAVHVKVMNPKTQKPMKIGTIQGDSGKDFNLLTQSKKMERRCRLRKNK
;
A
#
# COMPACT_ATOMS: atom_id res chain seq x y z
N MET A 1 -1.19 -15.04 -5.05
CA MET A 1 -0.48 -13.94 -4.34
C MET A 1 -1.52 -13.03 -3.74
N PRO A 2 -1.31 -12.50 -2.52
CA PRO A 2 -2.23 -11.56 -1.90
C PRO A 2 -2.36 -10.30 -2.76
N LYS A 3 -3.55 -9.68 -2.76
CA LYS A 3 -3.81 -8.47 -3.53
C LYS A 3 -3.41 -7.25 -2.72
N LEU A 4 -2.59 -6.36 -3.29
CA LEU A 4 -2.29 -5.07 -2.66
C LEU A 4 -3.52 -4.16 -2.81
N ILE A 5 -4.04 -3.65 -1.69
CA ILE A 5 -5.30 -2.89 -1.65
C ILE A 5 -5.13 -1.43 -1.25
N SER A 6 -4.06 -1.08 -0.55
CA SER A 6 -3.70 0.30 -0.23
C SER A 6 -2.19 0.45 -0.13
N ALA A 7 -1.69 1.67 -0.33
CA ALA A 7 -0.27 1.95 -0.20
C ALA A 7 0.03 3.36 0.33
N THR A 8 1.12 3.46 1.08
CA THR A 8 1.69 4.70 1.61
C THR A 8 3.15 4.80 1.19
N TYR A 9 3.63 5.99 0.86
CA TYR A 9 5.04 6.23 0.59
C TYR A 9 5.68 7.05 1.71
N HIS A 10 6.85 6.62 2.16
CA HIS A 10 7.63 7.24 3.22
C HIS A 10 8.84 7.96 2.60
N PRO A 11 8.74 9.25 2.24
CA PRO A 11 9.78 9.94 1.46
C PRO A 11 11.12 10.10 2.19
N ASN A 12 11.12 10.10 3.52
CA ASN A 12 12.34 10.27 4.31
C ASN A 12 13.27 9.05 4.24
N ILE A 13 12.69 7.86 4.13
CA ILE A 13 13.41 6.57 4.07
C ILE A 13 13.28 5.87 2.70
N GLU A 14 12.57 6.50 1.76
CA GLU A 14 12.32 6.01 0.40
C GLU A 14 11.71 4.59 0.34
N VAL A 15 10.69 4.36 1.17
CA VAL A 15 9.97 3.07 1.24
C VAL A 15 8.53 3.23 0.77
N ALA A 16 8.08 2.34 -0.11
CA ALA A 16 6.67 2.13 -0.37
C ALA A 16 6.16 0.99 0.51
N GLU A 17 5.15 1.26 1.33
CA GLU A 17 4.46 0.29 2.17
C GLU A 17 3.11 -0.03 1.53
N PHE A 18 2.88 -1.30 1.25
CA PHE A 18 1.62 -1.82 0.72
C PHE A 18 0.93 -2.66 1.76
N ILE A 19 -0.39 -2.53 1.85
CA ILE A 19 -1.25 -3.38 2.66
C ILE A 19 -1.98 -4.34 1.73
N CYS A 20 -1.99 -5.61 2.10
CA CYS A 20 -2.67 -6.69 1.39
C CYS A 20 -4.11 -6.88 1.86
N ASP A 21 -4.91 -7.54 1.03
CA ASP A 21 -6.26 -8.00 1.35
C ASP A 21 -6.33 -8.97 2.54
N ASP A 22 -5.27 -9.74 2.76
CA ASP A 22 -5.09 -10.60 3.93
C ASP A 22 -4.43 -9.89 5.13
N GLY A 23 -4.26 -8.57 5.06
CA GLY A 23 -3.68 -7.74 6.10
C GLY A 23 -2.16 -7.66 6.08
N ARG A 24 -1.43 -8.60 5.46
CA ARG A 24 0.05 -8.55 5.40
C ARG A 24 0.54 -7.28 4.75
N GLN A 25 1.77 -6.90 5.09
CA GLN A 25 2.41 -5.74 4.49
C GLN A 25 3.58 -6.15 3.59
N LEU A 26 3.74 -5.43 2.49
CA LEU A 26 4.91 -5.50 1.62
C LEU A 26 5.62 -4.15 1.66
N LEU A 27 6.90 -4.18 2.02
CA LEU A 27 7.78 -3.01 1.96
C LEU A 27 8.69 -3.11 0.72
N ARG A 28 8.71 -2.07 -0.09
CA ARG A 28 9.65 -1.90 -1.21
C ARG A 28 10.63 -0.78 -0.95
N GLN A 29 11.92 -1.12 -0.96
CA GLN A 29 13.05 -0.21 -0.74
C GLN A 29 14.10 -0.37 -1.84
N GLY A 30 14.89 0.69 -2.07
CA GLY A 30 15.90 0.72 -3.14
C GLY A 30 15.23 0.83 -4.51
N GLY A 31 15.89 0.42 -5.57
CA GLY A 31 15.37 0.57 -6.93
C GLY A 31 15.06 2.02 -7.31
N THR A 32 14.22 2.19 -8.32
CA THR A 32 13.67 3.49 -8.73
C THR A 32 12.30 3.73 -8.08
N LEU A 33 11.89 5.00 -7.98
CA LEU A 33 10.54 5.35 -7.53
C LEU A 33 9.45 4.62 -8.33
N PRO A 34 9.42 4.66 -9.69
CA PRO A 34 8.41 3.98 -10.49
C PRO A 34 8.26 2.49 -10.15
N TRP A 35 9.37 1.78 -9.90
CA TRP A 35 9.33 0.39 -9.43
C TRP A 35 8.72 0.25 -8.04
N ARG A 36 9.15 1.08 -7.07
CA ARG A 36 8.65 1.03 -5.68
C ARG A 36 7.13 1.18 -5.65
N ILE A 37 6.55 1.97 -6.55
CA ILE A 37 5.12 2.33 -6.53
C ILE A 37 4.29 1.67 -7.65
N ASN A 38 4.82 0.69 -8.37
CA ASN A 38 4.15 0.03 -9.50
C ASN A 38 3.66 0.99 -10.60
N ASN A 39 4.34 2.12 -10.82
CA ASN A 39 3.91 3.17 -11.73
C ASN A 39 4.90 3.29 -12.90
N PRO A 40 4.82 2.43 -13.92
CA PRO A 40 5.78 2.44 -15.03
C PRO A 40 5.78 3.73 -15.85
N GLY A 41 4.75 4.57 -15.74
CA GLY A 41 4.69 5.85 -16.43
C GLY A 41 5.03 7.07 -15.57
N ASP A 42 5.39 6.88 -14.30
CA ASP A 42 5.55 8.00 -13.35
C ASP A 42 4.35 8.98 -13.37
N LEU A 43 3.15 8.40 -13.50
CA LEU A 43 1.90 9.14 -13.59
C LEU A 43 1.66 9.95 -12.30
N THR A 44 1.44 11.24 -12.48
CA THR A 44 1.22 12.18 -11.38
C THR A 44 -0.26 12.35 -11.05
N ALA A 45 -0.54 12.67 -9.79
CA ALA A 45 -1.84 13.14 -9.34
C ALA A 45 -1.88 14.67 -9.36
N LEU A 46 -2.99 15.24 -9.82
CA LEU A 46 -3.28 16.65 -9.56
C LEU A 46 -3.51 16.84 -8.06
N VAL A 47 -3.04 17.96 -7.51
CA VAL A 47 -3.28 18.34 -6.11
C VAL A 47 -4.26 19.51 -6.10
N ALA A 48 -5.32 19.41 -5.31
CA ALA A 48 -6.30 20.46 -5.09
C ALA A 48 -6.44 20.70 -3.58
N ASN A 49 -6.27 21.94 -3.13
CA ASN A 49 -6.34 22.30 -1.71
C ASN A 49 -5.41 21.47 -0.82
N GLY A 50 -4.21 21.16 -1.30
CA GLY A 50 -3.22 20.34 -0.57
C GLY A 50 -3.51 18.83 -0.56
N VAL A 51 -4.58 18.38 -1.23
CA VAL A 51 -4.96 16.96 -1.27
C VAL A 51 -4.86 16.40 -2.69
N PRO A 52 -4.30 15.19 -2.89
CA PRO A 52 -4.32 14.52 -4.18
C PRO A 52 -5.77 14.28 -4.67
N ALA A 53 -6.09 14.79 -5.85
CA ALA A 53 -7.42 14.77 -6.46
C ALA A 53 -7.37 14.34 -7.95
N PRO A 54 -6.93 13.10 -8.25
CA PRO A 54 -6.87 12.61 -9.62
C PRO A 54 -8.28 12.42 -10.21
N LYS A 55 -8.76 13.38 -11.01
CA LYS A 55 -10.15 13.37 -11.52
C LYS A 55 -10.51 12.18 -12.44
N LYS A 56 -9.56 11.71 -13.25
CA LYS A 56 -9.83 10.73 -14.31
C LYS A 56 -8.99 9.45 -14.22
N ALA A 57 -7.97 9.42 -13.37
CA ALA A 57 -7.13 8.23 -13.22
C ALA A 57 -7.85 7.18 -12.38
N LYS A 58 -7.67 5.90 -12.70
CA LYS A 58 -8.32 4.77 -12.02
C LYS A 58 -7.28 3.73 -11.60
N GLY A 59 -7.70 2.80 -10.72
CA GLY A 59 -6.90 1.62 -10.37
C GLY A 59 -5.69 1.89 -9.45
N TYR A 60 -5.44 3.14 -9.05
CA TYR A 60 -4.46 3.45 -8.03
C TYR A 60 -4.97 3.07 -6.63
N ILE A 61 -4.05 2.78 -5.71
CA ILE A 61 -4.31 2.36 -4.33
C ILE A 61 -3.61 3.25 -3.30
N GLY A 62 -2.89 4.28 -3.75
CA GLY A 62 -2.17 5.19 -2.87
C GLY A 62 -1.53 6.35 -3.63
N PHE A 63 -0.84 7.20 -2.88
CA PHE A 63 -0.11 8.35 -3.40
C PHE A 63 1.30 8.39 -2.83
N ALA A 64 2.27 8.73 -3.69
CA ALA A 64 3.65 8.96 -3.28
C ALA A 64 4.00 10.43 -3.42
N THR A 65 4.08 11.14 -2.29
CA THR A 65 4.56 12.52 -2.23
C THR A 65 6.07 12.50 -2.04
N THR A 66 6.83 12.99 -3.02
CA THR A 66 8.29 13.09 -2.93
C THR A 66 8.71 14.27 -2.05
N LYS A 67 10.00 14.34 -1.71
CA LYS A 67 10.57 15.49 -0.98
C LYS A 67 10.38 16.83 -1.70
N SER A 68 10.26 16.81 -3.03
CA SER A 68 9.96 18.01 -3.85
C SER A 68 8.47 18.41 -3.84
N GLY A 69 7.61 17.66 -3.15
CA GLY A 69 6.17 17.91 -3.08
C GLY A 69 5.38 17.37 -4.29
N ARG A 70 6.04 16.73 -5.26
CA ARG A 70 5.36 16.10 -6.40
C ARG A 70 4.65 14.84 -5.95
N VAL A 71 3.42 14.66 -6.42
CA VAL A 71 2.56 13.53 -6.04
C VAL A 71 2.38 12.58 -7.20
N PHE A 72 2.76 11.31 -6.98
CA PHE A 72 2.61 10.21 -7.94
C PHE A 72 1.52 9.25 -7.52
N LEU A 73 0.91 8.58 -8.50
CA LEU A 73 -0.02 7.48 -8.26
C LEU A 73 0.76 6.23 -7.86
N ILE A 74 0.23 5.47 -6.88
CA ILE A 74 0.73 4.14 -6.53
C ILE A 74 -0.29 3.11 -7.02
N PHE A 75 0.16 2.07 -7.72
CA PHE A 75 -0.70 1.01 -8.25
C PHE A 75 -0.52 -0.32 -7.50
N PRO A 76 -1.51 -1.23 -7.56
CA PRO A 76 -1.43 -2.53 -6.88
C PRO A 76 -0.44 -3.50 -7.53
N ASN A 77 -0.10 -3.29 -8.80
CA ASN A 77 0.89 -4.05 -9.55
C ASN A 77 1.21 -3.30 -10.86
N GLU A 78 2.27 -3.73 -11.53
CA GLU A 78 2.71 -3.16 -12.81
C GLU A 78 1.59 -3.10 -13.84
N TYR A 79 0.83 -4.20 -13.99
CA TYR A 79 -0.24 -4.30 -14.98
C TYR A 79 -1.29 -3.20 -14.79
N ALA A 80 -1.72 -2.95 -13.55
CA ALA A 80 -2.65 -1.86 -13.25
C ALA A 80 -2.07 -0.48 -13.62
N GLY A 81 -0.78 -0.25 -13.35
CA GLY A 81 -0.08 0.96 -13.77
C GLY A 81 0.01 1.12 -15.29
N ARG A 82 0.30 0.04 -16.02
CA ARG A 82 0.30 0.02 -17.49
C ARG A 82 -1.08 0.30 -18.08
N VAL A 83 -2.13 -0.29 -17.51
CA VAL A 83 -3.52 -0.05 -17.93
C VAL A 83 -3.89 1.42 -17.77
N GLU A 84 -3.55 2.05 -16.65
CA GLU A 84 -3.82 3.48 -16.48
C GLU A 84 -2.90 4.35 -17.36
N LEU A 85 -1.64 3.98 -17.60
CA LEU A 85 -0.76 4.68 -18.54
C LEU A 85 -1.35 4.67 -19.95
N LYS A 86 -1.81 3.50 -20.43
CA LYS A 86 -2.53 3.37 -21.70
C LYS A 86 -3.75 4.28 -21.78
N ALA A 87 -4.59 4.25 -20.75
CA ALA A 87 -5.79 5.08 -20.68
C ALA A 87 -5.44 6.58 -20.64
N ASN A 88 -4.37 6.94 -19.93
CA ASN A 88 -3.89 8.31 -19.81
C ASN A 88 -3.39 8.86 -21.15
N LEU A 89 -2.55 8.09 -21.85
CA LEU A 89 -2.05 8.44 -23.19
C LEU A 89 -3.19 8.68 -24.16
N LYS A 90 -4.14 7.74 -24.28
CA LYS A 90 -5.31 7.89 -25.16
C LYS A 90 -6.16 9.13 -24.79
N ARG A 91 -6.37 9.36 -23.49
CA ARG A 91 -7.24 10.43 -22.97
C ARG A 91 -6.64 11.84 -23.05
N LYS A 92 -5.33 12.00 -22.79
CA LYS A 92 -4.66 13.30 -22.75
C LYS A 92 -3.91 13.63 -24.04
N HIS A 93 -3.43 12.61 -24.74
CA HIS A 93 -2.51 12.74 -25.85
C HIS A 93 -2.98 12.03 -27.13
N GLY A 94 -4.17 11.42 -27.14
CA GLY A 94 -4.68 10.64 -28.27
C GLY A 94 -4.61 11.39 -29.60
N GLY A 95 -5.05 12.65 -29.64
CA GLY A 95 -5.02 13.48 -30.86
C GLY A 95 -3.64 14.03 -31.25
N LYS A 96 -2.58 13.68 -30.52
CA LYS A 96 -1.21 14.17 -30.71
C LYS A 96 -0.31 13.05 -31.24
N THR A 97 0.73 13.43 -31.97
CA THR A 97 1.88 12.55 -32.25
C THR A 97 2.81 12.47 -31.04
N ILE A 98 3.78 11.55 -31.06
CA ILE A 98 4.81 11.47 -30.01
C ILE A 98 5.53 12.82 -29.82
N PRO A 99 6.11 13.47 -30.86
CA PRO A 99 6.76 14.77 -30.71
C PRO A 99 5.86 15.87 -30.11
N GLN A 100 4.55 15.82 -30.39
CA GLN A 100 3.58 16.78 -29.86
C GLN A 100 3.13 16.47 -28.42
N ALA A 101 3.14 15.20 -28.03
CA ALA A 101 2.69 14.75 -26.71
C ALA A 101 3.74 14.98 -25.63
N ILE A 102 5.00 14.66 -25.93
CA ILE A 102 6.09 14.59 -24.94
C ILE A 102 6.41 15.92 -24.25
N PRO A 103 6.39 17.10 -24.89
CA PRO A 103 6.61 18.37 -24.18
C PRO A 103 5.62 18.63 -23.03
N SER A 104 4.40 18.06 -23.12
CA SER A 104 3.40 18.14 -22.03
C SER A 104 3.54 17.01 -21.01
N TYR A 105 4.18 15.90 -21.36
CA TYR A 105 4.33 14.71 -20.52
C TYR A 105 5.64 14.78 -19.71
N ALA A 106 6.76 15.05 -20.39
CA ALA A 106 8.12 15.19 -19.86
C ALA A 106 8.69 16.57 -20.27
N PRO A 107 8.27 17.65 -19.58
CA PRO A 107 8.65 19.01 -19.94
C PRO A 107 10.15 19.28 -19.70
N ASN A 108 10.70 20.23 -20.45
CA ASN A 108 12.15 20.47 -20.57
C ASN A 108 12.84 21.01 -19.31
N HIS A 109 12.09 21.61 -18.39
CA HIS A 109 12.63 22.10 -17.11
C HIS A 109 12.96 20.96 -16.13
N GLU A 110 12.49 19.73 -16.41
CA GLU A 110 12.77 18.52 -15.64
C GLU A 110 13.47 17.43 -16.48
N ASN A 111 13.42 17.52 -17.80
CA ASN A 111 13.80 16.44 -18.71
C ASN A 111 14.55 16.94 -19.94
N ASN A 112 15.33 16.07 -20.57
CA ASN A 112 15.76 16.29 -21.94
C ASN A 112 14.63 15.84 -22.89
N THR A 113 13.67 16.74 -23.15
CA THR A 113 12.46 16.45 -23.95
C THR A 113 12.79 15.92 -25.35
N GLN A 114 13.80 16.48 -26.04
CA GLN A 114 14.17 16.00 -27.37
C GLN A 114 14.71 14.58 -27.33
N LYS A 115 15.62 14.29 -26.38
CA LYS A 115 16.12 12.93 -26.18
C LYS A 115 14.99 11.95 -25.86
N TYR A 116 14.01 12.36 -25.05
CA TYR A 116 12.85 11.53 -24.74
C TYR A 116 12.06 11.19 -26.02
N ILE A 117 11.79 12.18 -26.87
CA ILE A 117 11.13 11.99 -28.16
C ILE A 117 11.92 11.01 -29.03
N ASP A 118 13.22 11.24 -29.20
CA ASP A 118 14.09 10.43 -30.05
C ASP A 118 14.19 8.98 -29.56
N ASP A 119 14.35 8.80 -28.25
CA ASP A 119 14.37 7.48 -27.62
C ASP A 119 13.04 6.76 -27.83
N LEU A 120 11.91 7.45 -27.60
CA LEU A 120 10.59 6.85 -27.72
C LEU A 120 10.25 6.46 -29.15
N LEU A 121 10.56 7.31 -30.14
CA LEU A 121 10.40 6.97 -31.56
C LEU A 121 11.25 5.76 -31.94
N ARG A 122 12.52 5.74 -31.50
CA ARG A 122 13.46 4.66 -31.81
C ARG A 122 13.04 3.32 -31.21
N SER A 123 12.68 3.28 -29.92
CA SER A 123 12.37 2.02 -29.24
C SER A 123 10.94 1.52 -29.49
N SER A 124 9.97 2.43 -29.69
CA SER A 124 8.60 2.02 -30.01
C SER A 124 8.42 1.63 -31.47
N GLY A 125 9.23 2.20 -32.37
CA GLY A 125 9.12 2.02 -33.82
C GLY A 125 7.87 2.66 -34.43
N VAL A 126 7.16 3.50 -33.68
CA VAL A 126 5.99 4.23 -34.17
C VAL A 126 6.43 5.44 -34.98
N ALA A 127 5.79 5.65 -36.14
CA ALA A 127 6.10 6.78 -37.01
C ALA A 127 5.83 8.13 -36.32
N ALA A 128 6.70 9.12 -36.53
CA ALA A 128 6.68 10.40 -35.83
C ALA A 128 5.46 11.27 -36.15
N ASP A 129 4.80 11.04 -37.28
CA ASP A 129 3.61 11.73 -37.76
C ASP A 129 2.30 11.00 -37.39
N LYS A 130 2.38 9.76 -36.89
CA LYS A 130 1.22 8.97 -36.48
C LYS A 130 0.67 9.46 -35.13
N LYS A 131 -0.65 9.64 -35.03
CA LYS A 131 -1.28 10.04 -33.76
C LYS A 131 -1.41 8.85 -32.81
N ILE A 132 -1.35 9.13 -31.51
CA ILE A 132 -1.51 8.11 -30.47
C ILE A 132 -2.88 7.40 -30.57
N SER A 133 -3.95 8.10 -30.96
CA SER A 133 -5.28 7.50 -31.15
C SER A 133 -5.38 6.55 -32.34
N GLU A 134 -4.46 6.67 -33.31
CA GLU A 134 -4.42 5.85 -34.53
C GLU A 134 -3.49 4.63 -34.38
N CYS A 135 -2.76 4.54 -33.26
CA CYS A 135 -1.92 3.41 -32.96
C CYS A 135 -2.79 2.17 -32.64
N SER A 136 -2.41 1.04 -33.24
CA SER A 136 -2.91 -0.28 -32.85
C SER A 136 -2.58 -0.57 -31.39
N ASP A 137 -3.24 -1.56 -30.79
CA ASP A 137 -2.93 -1.95 -29.42
C ASP A 137 -1.48 -2.43 -29.27
N VAL A 138 -0.92 -3.11 -30.27
CA VAL A 138 0.49 -3.52 -30.28
C VAL A 138 1.43 -2.31 -30.28
N GLU A 139 1.16 -1.30 -31.10
CA GLU A 139 1.98 -0.07 -31.12
C GLU A 139 1.87 0.72 -29.81
N ILE A 140 0.68 0.79 -29.22
CA ILE A 140 0.50 1.42 -27.91
C ILE A 140 1.26 0.68 -26.82
N GLU A 141 1.28 -0.66 -26.81
CA GLU A 141 2.10 -1.39 -25.84
C GLU A 141 3.60 -1.11 -26.03
N LYS A 142 4.09 -1.00 -27.27
CA LYS A 142 5.49 -0.60 -27.53
C LYS A 142 5.82 0.80 -27.03
N ILE A 143 4.88 1.75 -27.13
CA ILE A 143 5.03 3.09 -26.54
C ILE A 143 5.10 2.97 -25.02
N ILE A 144 4.23 2.19 -24.40
CA ILE A 144 4.21 1.96 -22.94
C ILE A 144 5.51 1.32 -22.45
N ASP A 145 6.01 0.31 -23.15
CA ASP A 145 7.28 -0.35 -22.83
C ASP A 145 8.44 0.63 -22.89
N SER A 146 8.44 1.48 -23.91
CA SER A 146 9.47 2.50 -24.10
C SER A 146 9.42 3.56 -23.00
N ILE A 147 8.23 4.04 -22.62
CA ILE A 147 8.05 4.94 -21.46
C ILE A 147 8.57 4.25 -20.19
N SER A 148 8.14 3.02 -19.91
CA SER A 148 8.56 2.23 -18.74
C SER A 148 10.09 2.12 -18.63
N GLN A 149 10.76 1.94 -19.77
CA GLN A 149 12.21 1.90 -19.84
C GLN A 149 12.84 3.27 -19.55
N ILE A 150 12.32 4.35 -20.15
CA ILE A 150 12.83 5.73 -19.98
C ILE A 150 12.63 6.21 -18.53
N GLU A 151 11.46 5.97 -17.92
CA GLU A 151 11.19 6.29 -16.52
C GLU A 151 12.00 5.40 -15.55
N GLY A 152 12.67 4.36 -16.06
CA GLY A 152 13.53 3.50 -15.28
C GLY A 152 12.77 2.53 -14.39
N TYR A 153 11.55 2.13 -14.75
CA TYR A 153 10.75 1.16 -14.00
C TYR A 153 11.45 -0.19 -13.84
N HIS A 154 12.35 -0.57 -14.76
CA HIS A 154 13.19 -1.78 -14.67
C HIS A 154 14.66 -1.51 -14.28
N ALA A 155 15.01 -0.27 -13.90
CA ALA A 155 16.38 0.09 -13.52
C ALA A 155 16.74 -0.25 -12.05
N LYS A 156 18.04 -0.28 -11.73
CA LYS A 156 18.60 -0.51 -10.38
C LYS A 156 18.14 -1.82 -9.72
N ILE A 157 18.06 -2.90 -10.50
CA ILE A 157 17.55 -4.21 -10.06
C ILE A 157 18.32 -4.76 -8.85
N ASP A 158 19.64 -4.59 -8.87
CA ASP A 158 20.60 -4.99 -7.83
C ASP A 158 20.31 -4.36 -6.46
N THR A 159 19.66 -3.20 -6.43
CA THR A 159 19.31 -2.51 -5.18
C THR A 159 17.88 -2.77 -4.71
N ARG A 160 17.06 -3.47 -5.49
CA ARG A 160 15.65 -3.70 -5.18
C ARG A 160 15.51 -4.66 -4.02
N LYS A 161 14.75 -4.25 -3.00
CA LYS A 161 14.42 -5.09 -1.85
C LYS A 161 12.93 -5.10 -1.59
N GLU A 162 12.37 -6.30 -1.58
CA GLU A 162 11.03 -6.58 -1.06
C GLU A 162 11.15 -7.21 0.32
N THR A 163 10.42 -6.68 1.30
CA THR A 163 10.33 -7.26 2.63
C THR A 163 8.87 -7.50 2.96
N TRP A 164 8.50 -8.77 3.12
CA TRP A 164 7.18 -9.16 3.59
C TRP A 164 7.14 -9.10 5.11
N VAL A 165 6.19 -8.36 5.65
CA VAL A 165 6.00 -8.17 7.08
C VAL A 165 4.71 -8.84 7.48
N ALA A 166 4.83 -9.84 8.34
CA ALA A 166 3.67 -10.48 8.95
C ALA A 166 3.02 -9.49 9.93
N VAL A 167 1.69 -9.43 9.90
CA VAL A 167 0.90 -8.68 10.87
C VAL A 167 -0.17 -9.58 11.44
N SER A 168 -0.52 -9.36 12.70
CA SER A 168 -1.67 -10.01 13.33
C SER A 168 -2.76 -8.98 13.59
N THR A 169 -4.00 -9.35 13.33
CA THR A 169 -5.14 -8.51 13.69
C THR A 169 -5.74 -8.99 15.02
N ILE A 170 -6.27 -8.05 15.79
CA ILE A 170 -6.95 -8.35 17.06
C ILE A 170 -8.32 -7.67 17.00
N ASN A 171 -9.36 -8.40 17.37
CA ASN A 171 -10.74 -7.93 17.41
C ASN A 171 -11.33 -8.20 18.80
N ALA A 172 -11.88 -7.18 19.44
CA ALA A 172 -12.69 -7.30 20.64
C ALA A 172 -14.14 -7.59 20.27
N THR A 173 -14.66 -8.72 20.75
CA THR A 173 -16.05 -9.13 20.51
C THR A 173 -16.60 -9.93 21.69
N ASN A 174 -17.92 -9.91 21.87
CA ASN A 174 -18.64 -10.81 22.78
C ASN A 174 -19.23 -12.04 22.04
N GLY A 175 -18.91 -12.24 20.77
CA GLY A 175 -19.47 -13.29 19.91
C GLY A 175 -20.80 -12.93 19.24
N SER A 176 -21.39 -11.77 19.56
CA SER A 176 -22.59 -11.24 18.89
C SER A 176 -22.40 -9.82 18.37
N GLN A 177 -21.52 -9.03 18.99
CA GLN A 177 -21.23 -7.64 18.66
C GLN A 177 -19.73 -7.33 18.85
N PRO A 178 -19.18 -6.36 18.11
CA PRO A 178 -17.87 -5.78 18.41
C PRO A 178 -17.91 -5.00 19.73
N LEU A 179 -16.76 -4.86 20.39
CA LEU A 179 -16.62 -4.13 21.65
C LEU A 179 -15.65 -2.96 21.48
N ALA A 180 -16.17 -1.74 21.53
CA ALA A 180 -15.36 -0.52 21.52
C ALA A 180 -14.62 -0.31 22.85
N ASP A 181 -13.56 0.49 22.81
CA ASP A 181 -12.77 0.94 23.97
C ASP A 181 -12.22 -0.19 24.86
N THR A 182 -12.17 -1.42 24.33
CA THR A 182 -11.59 -2.56 25.05
C THR A 182 -10.09 -2.37 25.11
N GLU A 183 -9.52 -2.34 26.31
CA GLU A 183 -8.07 -2.16 26.51
C GLU A 183 -7.33 -3.51 26.48
N ILE A 184 -6.21 -3.54 25.78
CA ILE A 184 -5.23 -4.63 25.83
C ILE A 184 -3.84 -4.06 26.13
N ILE A 185 -2.94 -4.94 26.57
CA ILE A 185 -1.53 -4.63 26.75
C ILE A 185 -0.74 -5.46 25.73
N LEU A 186 0.01 -4.80 24.87
CA LEU A 186 1.01 -5.41 24.02
C LEU A 186 2.36 -5.34 24.73
N GLN A 187 2.98 -6.49 24.99
CA GLN A 187 4.31 -6.56 25.60
C GLN A 187 5.33 -7.12 24.60
N THR A 188 6.43 -6.41 24.41
CA THR A 188 7.60 -6.86 23.64
C THR A 188 8.86 -6.68 24.49
N GLY A 189 9.44 -7.80 24.95
CA GLY A 189 10.50 -7.74 25.98
C GLY A 189 9.99 -7.05 27.25
N ASP A 190 10.70 -6.04 27.71
CA ASP A 190 10.33 -5.24 28.90
C ASP A 190 9.40 -4.06 28.59
N LYS A 191 9.13 -3.78 27.30
CA LYS A 191 8.25 -2.68 26.90
C LYS A 191 6.80 -3.14 26.87
N GLU A 192 5.91 -2.36 27.48
CA GLU A 192 4.47 -2.54 27.42
C GLU A 192 3.80 -1.30 26.81
N GLU A 193 2.81 -1.54 25.96
CA GLU A 193 1.97 -0.51 25.35
C GLU A 193 0.50 -0.86 25.60
N LYS A 194 -0.29 0.12 26.05
CA LYS A 194 -1.73 -0.01 26.21
C LYS A 194 -2.43 0.58 25.02
N ILE A 195 -3.29 -0.22 24.39
CA ILE A 195 -4.08 0.21 23.24
C ILE A 195 -5.54 -0.17 23.44
N LYS A 196 -6.43 0.60 22.80
CA LYS A 196 -7.87 0.39 22.83
C LYS A 196 -8.41 0.05 21.46
N SER A 197 -9.47 -0.75 21.43
CA SER A 197 -10.22 -1.01 20.21
C SER A 197 -11.03 0.22 19.77
N ASP A 198 -11.20 0.36 18.45
CA ASP A 198 -12.06 1.38 17.86
C ASP A 198 -13.56 1.06 18.01
N ALA A 199 -14.43 1.92 17.47
CA ALA A 199 -15.88 1.74 17.49
C ALA A 199 -16.37 0.42 16.84
N THR A 200 -15.56 -0.20 15.99
CA THR A 200 -15.83 -1.49 15.34
C THR A 200 -15.19 -2.67 16.07
N GLY A 201 -14.62 -2.44 17.26
CA GLY A 201 -13.95 -3.45 18.06
C GLY A 201 -12.59 -3.87 17.51
N ARG A 202 -12.03 -3.15 16.53
CA ARG A 202 -10.74 -3.49 15.92
C ARG A 202 -9.60 -2.79 16.66
N PHE A 203 -8.51 -3.50 16.87
CA PHE A 203 -7.25 -2.90 17.29
C PHE A 203 -6.40 -2.59 16.05
N PRO A 204 -5.47 -1.62 16.13
CA PRO A 204 -4.42 -1.44 15.13
C PRO A 204 -3.70 -2.78 14.84
N PRO A 205 -3.35 -3.08 13.58
CA PRO A 205 -2.59 -4.27 13.24
C PRO A 205 -1.28 -4.33 14.02
N VAL A 206 -0.98 -5.49 14.59
CA VAL A 206 0.26 -5.72 15.33
C VAL A 206 1.31 -6.28 14.39
N ILE A 207 2.33 -5.47 14.12
CA ILE A 207 3.48 -5.86 13.31
C ILE A 207 4.29 -6.93 14.05
N HIS A 208 4.65 -8.01 13.35
CA HIS A 208 5.51 -9.04 13.91
C HIS A 208 6.94 -8.52 14.01
N PRO A 209 7.57 -8.55 15.20
CA PRO A 209 8.95 -8.15 15.35
C PRO A 209 9.89 -9.05 14.53
N ALA A 210 10.93 -8.46 13.97
CA ALA A 210 12.01 -9.23 13.38
C ALA A 210 12.77 -10.03 14.47
N GLY A 211 13.26 -11.23 14.14
CA GLY A 211 14.25 -11.93 14.98
C GLY A 211 13.71 -12.80 16.13
N LYS A 212 12.67 -13.62 15.92
CA LYS A 212 12.08 -14.54 16.92
C LYS A 212 11.57 -13.87 18.22
N VAL A 213 11.52 -12.55 18.28
CA VAL A 213 10.95 -11.81 19.41
C VAL A 213 9.43 -11.93 19.35
N ALA A 214 8.84 -12.24 20.50
CA ALA A 214 7.40 -12.41 20.64
C ALA A 214 6.75 -11.13 21.17
N VAL A 215 5.57 -10.79 20.63
CA VAL A 215 4.65 -9.83 21.25
C VAL A 215 3.62 -10.63 22.04
N HIS A 216 3.54 -10.39 23.34
CA HIS A 216 2.53 -10.99 24.20
C HIS A 216 1.30 -10.08 24.28
N VAL A 217 0.15 -10.61 23.92
CA VAL A 217 -1.13 -9.93 24.07
C VAL A 217 -1.67 -10.28 25.45
N LYS A 218 -1.90 -9.26 26.28
CA LYS A 218 -2.48 -9.42 27.62
C LYS A 218 -3.75 -8.59 27.77
N VAL A 219 -4.59 -9.03 28.69
CA VAL A 219 -5.76 -8.28 29.18
C VAL A 219 -5.71 -8.20 30.69
N MET A 220 -6.34 -7.18 31.26
CA MET A 220 -6.49 -7.08 32.71
C MET A 220 -7.50 -8.13 33.20
N ASN A 221 -7.08 -8.98 34.13
CA ASN A 221 -8.00 -9.92 34.75
C ASN A 221 -8.98 -9.13 35.65
N PRO A 222 -10.30 -9.21 35.42
CA PRO A 222 -11.27 -8.38 36.14
C PRO A 222 -11.33 -8.70 37.64
N LYS A 223 -10.95 -9.90 38.06
CA LYS A 223 -10.95 -10.31 39.47
C LYS A 223 -9.69 -9.89 40.21
N THR A 224 -8.53 -10.13 39.60
CA THR A 224 -7.25 -9.96 40.28
C THR A 224 -6.62 -8.60 39.99
N GLN A 225 -7.15 -7.85 39.00
CA GLN A 225 -6.58 -6.61 38.50
C GLN A 225 -5.11 -6.75 38.09
N LYS A 226 -4.71 -7.96 37.64
CA LYS A 226 -3.37 -8.26 37.13
C LYS A 226 -3.40 -8.56 35.63
N PRO A 227 -2.38 -8.16 34.87
CA PRO A 227 -2.25 -8.54 33.46
C PRO A 227 -2.19 -10.06 33.29
N MET A 228 -3.00 -10.59 32.37
CA MET A 228 -3.04 -12.01 32.02
C MET A 228 -2.78 -12.15 30.53
N LYS A 229 -1.76 -12.95 30.17
CA LYS A 229 -1.46 -13.28 28.78
C LYS A 229 -2.56 -14.16 28.19
N ILE A 230 -3.02 -13.77 27.01
CA ILE A 230 -4.08 -14.45 26.26
C ILE A 230 -3.65 -14.86 24.85
N GLY A 231 -2.52 -14.35 24.38
CA GLY A 231 -1.97 -14.70 23.08
C GLY A 231 -0.49 -14.40 22.95
N THR A 232 0.12 -14.97 21.91
CA THR A 232 1.47 -14.64 21.45
C THR A 232 1.44 -14.42 19.95
N ILE A 233 2.03 -13.32 19.52
CA ILE A 233 2.27 -12.95 18.12
C ILE A 233 3.77 -13.09 17.87
N GLN A 234 4.14 -13.95 16.91
CA GLN A 234 5.53 -14.21 16.53
C GLN A 234 5.61 -14.94 15.18
N GLY A 235 6.78 -14.94 14.56
CA GLY A 235 7.07 -15.67 13.31
C GLY A 235 6.52 -14.99 12.06
N ASP A 236 6.51 -15.71 10.95
CA ASP A 236 6.32 -15.11 9.61
C ASP A 236 4.88 -15.26 9.07
N SER A 237 3.95 -15.72 9.91
CA SER A 237 2.54 -15.88 9.57
C SER A 237 1.67 -15.01 10.45
N GLY A 238 0.85 -14.17 9.82
CA GLY A 238 -0.16 -13.38 10.52
C GLY A 238 -1.22 -14.25 11.19
N LYS A 239 -1.83 -13.74 12.25
CA LYS A 239 -2.92 -14.41 12.98
C LYS A 239 -4.04 -13.43 13.30
N ASP A 240 -5.27 -13.91 13.24
CA ASP A 240 -6.44 -13.16 13.69
C ASP A 240 -6.82 -13.62 15.10
N PHE A 241 -6.80 -12.69 16.05
CA PHE A 241 -7.18 -12.93 17.43
C PHE A 241 -8.56 -12.35 17.69
N ASN A 242 -9.53 -13.20 17.98
CA ASN A 242 -10.79 -12.76 18.55
C ASN A 242 -10.66 -12.78 20.07
N LEU A 243 -10.62 -11.59 20.68
CA LEU A 243 -10.76 -11.41 22.11
C LEU A 243 -12.22 -11.62 22.46
N LEU A 244 -12.61 -12.89 22.54
CA LEU A 244 -13.86 -13.30 23.12
C LEU A 244 -13.80 -12.94 24.60
N THR A 245 -14.38 -11.79 24.94
CA THR A 245 -14.76 -11.56 26.33
C THR A 245 -15.66 -12.72 26.71
N GLN A 246 -15.28 -13.52 27.71
CA GLN A 246 -16.19 -14.47 28.33
C GLN A 246 -17.28 -13.69 29.10
N SER A 247 -18.06 -12.88 28.40
CA SER A 247 -19.13 -12.05 28.95
C SER A 247 -20.32 -12.88 29.46
N LYS A 248 -20.26 -14.22 29.44
CA LYS A 248 -21.34 -15.07 29.98
C LYS A 248 -20.93 -16.27 30.84
N LYS A 249 -19.65 -16.60 31.03
CA LYS A 249 -19.28 -17.77 31.87
C LYS A 249 -19.18 -17.48 33.38
N MET A 250 -19.21 -16.20 33.79
CA MET A 250 -19.26 -15.83 35.21
C MET A 250 -20.67 -15.57 35.76
N GLU A 251 -21.63 -15.14 34.96
CA GLU A 251 -23.00 -14.90 35.46
C GLU A 251 -23.76 -16.18 35.83
N ARG A 252 -23.45 -17.32 35.18
CA ARG A 252 -24.11 -18.60 35.50
C ARG A 252 -23.68 -19.20 36.83
N ARG A 253 -22.53 -18.83 37.42
CA ARG A 253 -22.11 -19.38 38.73
C ARG A 253 -22.63 -18.59 39.94
N CYS A 254 -23.08 -17.34 39.77
CA CYS A 254 -23.65 -16.56 40.89
C CYS A 254 -25.15 -16.75 41.06
N ARG A 255 -25.93 -17.05 40.01
CA ARG A 255 -27.36 -17.41 40.18
C ARG A 255 -27.58 -18.77 40.85
N LEU A 256 -26.62 -19.71 40.73
CA LEU A 256 -26.69 -21.03 41.36
C LEU A 256 -26.27 -21.06 42.85
N ARG A 257 -25.85 -19.92 43.42
CA ARG A 257 -25.49 -19.80 44.86
C ARG A 257 -26.48 -19.00 45.70
N LYS A 258 -27.54 -18.43 45.09
CA LYS A 258 -28.63 -17.74 45.81
C LYS A 258 -29.87 -18.61 46.06
N ASN A 259 -29.85 -19.88 45.61
CA ASN A 259 -30.92 -20.87 45.82
C ASN A 259 -30.42 -22.12 46.55
N LYS A 260 -29.58 -21.94 47.58
CA LYS A 260 -29.29 -22.98 48.57
C LYS A 260 -29.46 -22.41 49.95
#